data_AF-A0A538A9I6-F1
#
_entry.id   AF-A0A538A9I6-F1
#
_cell.length_a   1.000
_cell.length_b   1.000
_cell.length_c   1.000
_cell.angle_alpha   90.00
_cell.angle_beta   90.00
_cell.angle_gamma   90.00
#
_symmetry.space_group_name_H-M   'P 1'
#
loop_
_entity.id
_entity.type
_entity.pdbx_description
1 polymer ?
#
loop_
_entity_poly.entity_id
_entity_poly.type
_entity_poly.pdbx_seq_one_letter_code
_entity_poly.pdbx_strand_id
1 'polypeptide(L)'
;MVPLYVNVYLPPQPTPARCYAWGQALRAILDARPERVALMASGGLSHFPGTDQYGSPDYDWDRQTLDRLVAGRGAETAALTGEELDKAGNVEFRTWITLLGAVGPARGRVICYEPSWHHGNATVTWPVA
;
A
#
# COMPACT_ATOMS: atom_id res chain seq x y z
N MET A 1 -2.60 20.14 4.10
CA MET A 1 -2.37 18.89 3.35
C MET A 1 -1.05 19.04 2.61
N VAL A 2 -0.18 18.02 2.65
CA VAL A 2 1.10 17.99 1.92
C VAL A 2 1.08 16.77 0.98
N PRO A 3 1.03 16.96 -0.35
CA PRO A 3 1.01 15.85 -1.29
C PRO A 3 2.40 15.21 -1.41
N LEU A 4 2.44 13.88 -1.40
CA LEU A 4 3.64 13.08 -1.62
C LEU A 4 3.39 12.16 -2.81
N TYR A 5 4.28 12.18 -3.80
CA TYR A 5 4.12 11.41 -5.03
C TYR A 5 5.09 10.22 -5.07
N VAL A 6 4.58 9.05 -5.42
CA VAL A 6 5.37 7.85 -5.75
C VAL A 6 5.19 7.58 -7.24
N ASN A 7 6.27 7.52 -8.00
CA ASN A 7 6.21 7.04 -9.38
C ASN A 7 5.98 5.52 -9.37
N VAL A 8 4.80 5.07 -9.80
CA VAL A 8 4.40 3.65 -9.77
C VAL A 8 4.24 3.03 -11.16
N TYR A 9 4.36 3.83 -12.23
CA TYR A 9 4.13 3.39 -13.60
C TYR A 9 5.42 3.35 -14.42
N LEU A 10 6.12 4.47 -14.54
CA LEU A 10 7.25 4.57 -15.47
C LEU A 10 8.54 4.06 -14.82
N PRO A 11 9.31 3.20 -15.48
CA PRO A 11 10.63 2.85 -14.97
C PRO A 11 11.60 4.05 -15.03
N PRO A 12 12.54 4.16 -14.08
CA PRO A 12 12.70 3.31 -12.90
C PRO A 12 11.67 3.65 -11.81
N GLN A 13 10.97 2.62 -11.34
CA GLN A 13 10.07 2.69 -10.19
C GLN A 13 10.89 2.45 -8.89
N PRO A 14 10.52 3.04 -7.74
CA PRO A 14 11.14 2.68 -6.48
C PRO A 14 10.79 1.24 -6.11
N THR A 15 11.73 0.56 -5.47
CA THR A 15 11.50 -0.79 -4.94
C THR A 15 10.55 -0.72 -3.74
N PRO A 16 9.77 -1.79 -3.47
CA PRO A 16 8.97 -1.90 -2.25
C PRO A 16 9.78 -1.63 -0.97
N ALA A 17 10.99 -2.19 -0.88
CA ALA A 17 11.91 -1.91 0.23
C ALA A 17 12.22 -0.42 0.40
N ARG A 18 12.45 0.31 -0.71
CA ARG A 18 12.72 1.76 -0.67
C ARG A 18 11.50 2.55 -0.23
N CYS A 19 10.30 2.18 -0.68
CA CYS A 19 9.04 2.77 -0.24
C CYS A 19 8.84 2.59 1.27
N TYR A 20 9.06 1.38 1.79
CA TYR A 20 8.94 1.10 3.22
C TYR A 20 9.94 1.91 4.05
N ALA A 21 11.21 1.95 3.63
CA ALA A 21 12.24 2.76 4.28
C ALA A 21 11.91 4.26 4.26
N TRP A 22 11.29 4.76 3.18
CA TRP A 22 10.81 6.14 3.14
C TRP A 22 9.70 6.39 4.15
N GLY A 23 8.77 5.45 4.30
CA GLY A 23 7.76 5.47 5.37
C GLY A 23 8.35 5.61 6.77
N GLN A 24 9.40 4.84 7.07
CA GLN A 24 10.11 4.93 8.35
C GLN A 24 10.73 6.31 8.56
N ALA A 25 11.32 6.90 7.52
CA ALA A 25 11.85 8.25 7.57
C ALA A 25 10.74 9.31 7.78
N LEU A 26 9.57 9.14 7.12
CA LEU A 26 8.42 10.00 7.34
C LEU A 26 7.95 9.92 8.80
N ARG A 27 7.86 8.72 9.38
CA ARG A 27 7.49 8.55 10.79
C ARG A 27 8.42 9.31 11.73
N ALA A 28 9.74 9.19 11.54
CA ALA A 28 10.71 9.93 12.35
C ALA A 28 10.53 11.46 12.27
N ILE A 29 10.18 11.99 11.10
CA ILE A 29 9.89 13.42 10.92
C ILE A 29 8.59 13.79 11.63
N LEU A 30 7.53 12.99 11.44
CA LEU A 30 6.21 13.25 12.00
C LEU A 30 6.19 13.16 13.54
N ASP A 31 6.95 12.23 14.13
CA ASP A 31 7.06 12.10 15.59
C ASP A 31 7.74 13.32 16.25
N ALA A 32 8.56 14.07 15.51
CA ALA A 32 9.20 15.29 15.98
C ALA A 32 8.29 16.54 15.88
N ARG A 33 7.05 16.37 15.40
CA ARG A 33 6.08 17.45 15.21
C ARG A 33 5.11 17.53 16.39
N PRO A 34 4.79 18.73 16.91
CA PRO A 34 3.74 18.89 17.92
C PRO A 34 2.33 18.73 17.35
N GLU A 35 2.15 18.80 16.02
CA GLU A 35 0.86 18.68 15.37
C GLU A 35 0.34 17.24 15.33
N ARG A 36 -0.99 17.09 15.41
CA ARG A 36 -1.65 15.81 15.11
C ARG A 36 -1.72 15.63 13.60
N VAL A 37 -0.98 14.64 13.08
CA VAL A 37 -0.90 14.36 11.64
C VAL A 37 -1.62 13.05 11.30
N ALA A 38 -2.45 13.10 10.27
CA ALA A 38 -2.96 11.90 9.60
C ALA A 38 -2.13 11.65 8.33
N LEU A 39 -1.61 10.43 8.19
CA LEU A 39 -0.96 9.97 6.97
C LEU A 39 -1.93 9.05 6.20
N MET A 40 -2.09 9.29 4.90
CA MET A 40 -3.00 8.57 4.03
C MET A 40 -2.27 8.16 2.76
N ALA A 41 -2.49 6.92 2.32
CA ALA A 41 -2.09 6.42 1.01
C ALA A 41 -3.33 6.08 0.19
N SER A 42 -3.22 6.20 -1.13
CA SER A 42 -4.26 5.89 -2.09
C SER A 42 -3.69 5.11 -3.28
N GLY A 43 -4.59 4.52 -4.08
CA GLY A 43 -4.25 3.62 -5.18
C GLY A 43 -4.50 2.16 -4.83
N GLY A 44 -4.44 1.30 -5.84
CA GLY A 44 -4.76 -0.14 -5.71
C GLY A 44 -6.27 -0.42 -5.53
N LEU A 45 -6.66 -1.65 -5.16
CA LEU A 45 -5.81 -2.85 -5.08
C LEU A 45 -5.66 -3.50 -6.46
N SER A 46 -5.82 -4.82 -6.62
CA SER A 46 -5.57 -5.49 -7.89
C SER A 46 -6.40 -4.88 -9.02
N HIS A 47 -5.73 -4.46 -10.10
CA HIS A 47 -6.35 -4.01 -11.35
C HIS A 47 -5.32 -3.89 -12.48
N PHE A 48 -5.79 -3.96 -13.73
CA PHE A 48 -4.90 -3.96 -14.90
C PHE A 48 -5.38 -3.03 -16.03
N PRO A 49 -5.48 -1.71 -15.81
CA PRO A 49 -5.98 -0.76 -16.82
C PRO A 49 -5.21 -0.85 -18.14
N GLY A 50 -5.95 -0.91 -19.24
CA GLY A 50 -5.36 -0.87 -20.58
C GLY A 50 -4.62 -2.15 -21.00
N THR A 51 -4.80 -3.26 -20.27
CA THR A 51 -4.27 -4.58 -20.65
C THR A 51 -5.41 -5.56 -20.93
N ASP A 52 -5.09 -6.70 -21.53
CA ASP A 52 -6.05 -7.79 -21.75
C ASP A 52 -6.59 -8.39 -20.43
N GLN A 53 -5.93 -8.14 -19.30
CA GLN A 53 -6.34 -8.60 -17.96
C GLN A 53 -7.29 -7.61 -17.26
N TYR A 54 -7.73 -6.53 -17.92
CA TYR A 54 -8.47 -5.45 -17.23
C TYR A 54 -9.74 -5.93 -16.51
N GLY A 55 -10.46 -6.90 -17.09
CA GLY A 55 -11.63 -7.54 -16.47
C GLY A 55 -11.31 -8.74 -15.57
N SER A 56 -10.05 -8.95 -15.18
CA SER A 56 -9.60 -10.10 -14.39
C SER A 56 -8.67 -9.71 -13.23
N PRO A 57 -9.17 -8.99 -12.21
CA PRO A 57 -8.35 -8.63 -11.05
C PRO A 57 -8.00 -9.84 -10.16
N ASP A 58 -6.87 -9.75 -9.45
CA ASP A 58 -6.41 -10.77 -8.50
C ASP A 58 -6.93 -10.53 -7.08
N TYR A 59 -8.21 -10.85 -6.87
CA TYR A 59 -8.87 -10.67 -5.57
C TYR A 59 -8.32 -11.56 -4.45
N ASP A 60 -7.67 -12.67 -4.79
CA ASP A 60 -7.08 -13.55 -3.78
C ASP A 60 -5.76 -12.96 -3.27
N TRP A 61 -4.96 -12.35 -4.13
CA TRP A 61 -3.81 -11.56 -3.71
C TRP A 61 -4.23 -10.39 -2.81
N ASP A 62 -5.31 -9.69 -3.17
CA ASP A 62 -5.86 -8.60 -2.35
C ASP A 62 -6.21 -9.07 -0.94
N ARG A 63 -6.98 -10.15 -0.82
CA ARG A 63 -7.40 -10.72 0.48
C ARG A 63 -6.20 -11.16 1.31
N GLN A 64 -5.25 -11.87 0.71
CA GLN A 64 -4.03 -12.30 1.40
C GLN A 64 -3.22 -11.10 1.91
N THR A 65 -3.12 -10.05 1.11
CA THR A 65 -2.46 -8.81 1.50
C THR A 65 -3.19 -8.15 2.66
N LEU A 66 -4.52 -7.99 2.58
CA LEU A 66 -5.32 -7.43 3.67
C LEU A 66 -5.19 -8.25 4.97
N ASP A 67 -5.16 -9.59 4.89
CA ASP A 67 -4.93 -10.47 6.04
C ASP A 67 -3.56 -10.24 6.68
N ARG A 68 -2.51 -10.00 5.88
CA ARG A 68 -1.18 -9.60 6.40
C ARG A 68 -1.27 -8.26 7.14
N LEU A 69 -2.01 -7.28 6.62
CA LEU A 69 -2.17 -5.98 7.26
C LEU A 69 -2.90 -6.09 8.61
N VAL A 70 -3.97 -6.89 8.67
CA VAL A 70 -4.72 -7.17 9.91
C VAL A 70 -3.85 -7.92 10.94
N ALA A 71 -2.95 -8.79 10.47
CA ALA A 71 -2.01 -9.50 11.32
C ALA A 71 -0.86 -8.61 11.85
N GLY A 72 -0.77 -7.34 11.45
CA GLY A 72 0.36 -6.46 11.81
C GLY A 72 1.65 -6.81 11.06
N ARG A 73 1.55 -7.55 9.96
CA ARG A 73 2.68 -8.05 9.15
C ARG A 73 2.97 -7.14 7.95
N GLY A 74 2.70 -5.85 8.09
CA GLY A 74 2.95 -4.85 7.03
C GLY A 74 4.41 -4.78 6.61
N ALA A 75 5.36 -5.06 7.50
CA ALA A 75 6.79 -5.09 7.17
C ALA A 75 7.16 -6.13 6.09
N GLU A 76 6.40 -7.22 5.97
CA GLU A 76 6.65 -8.26 4.96
C GLU A 76 6.51 -7.72 3.53
N THR A 77 5.71 -6.66 3.32
CA THR A 77 5.51 -6.08 1.99
C THR A 77 6.78 -5.39 1.45
N ALA A 78 7.76 -5.10 2.30
CA ALA A 78 9.05 -4.56 1.90
C ALA A 78 9.90 -5.60 1.12
N ALA A 79 9.64 -6.89 1.31
CA ALA A 79 10.33 -7.98 0.63
C ALA A 79 9.75 -8.28 -0.77
N LEU A 80 8.60 -7.70 -1.12
CA LEU A 80 8.02 -7.84 -2.45
C LEU A 80 8.94 -7.22 -3.50
N THR A 81 8.89 -7.79 -4.70
CA THR A 81 9.54 -7.26 -5.90
C THR A 81 8.56 -6.42 -6.71
N GLY A 82 9.10 -5.58 -7.61
CA GLY A 82 8.26 -4.85 -8.54
C GLY A 82 7.50 -5.76 -9.50
N GLU A 83 8.10 -6.89 -9.88
CA GLU A 83 7.48 -7.91 -10.76
C GLU A 83 6.31 -8.62 -10.07
N GLU A 84 6.42 -8.96 -8.78
CA GLU A 84 5.29 -9.53 -8.03
C GLU A 84 4.12 -8.56 -7.94
N LEU A 85 4.39 -7.26 -7.72
CA LEU A 85 3.34 -6.24 -7.72
C LEU A 85 2.70 -6.06 -9.11
N ASP A 86 3.49 -6.12 -10.17
CA ASP A 86 3.01 -5.99 -11.55
C ASP A 86 2.10 -7.17 -11.94
N LYS A 87 2.53 -8.40 -11.65
CA LYS A 87 1.74 -9.62 -11.89
C LYS A 87 0.40 -9.63 -11.15
N ALA A 88 0.35 -9.03 -9.96
CA ALA A 88 -0.87 -8.93 -9.15
C ALA A 88 -1.73 -7.70 -9.46
N GLY A 89 -1.36 -6.86 -10.44
CA GLY A 89 -2.09 -5.63 -10.76
C GLY A 89 -2.05 -4.59 -9.63
N ASN A 90 -0.98 -4.61 -8.83
CA ASN A 90 -0.85 -3.87 -7.58
C ASN A 90 0.38 -2.95 -7.58
N VAL A 91 0.77 -2.43 -8.75
CA VAL A 91 1.93 -1.51 -8.86
C VAL A 91 1.79 -0.26 -7.98
N GLU A 92 0.55 0.22 -7.81
CA GLU A 92 0.19 1.36 -6.96
C GLU A 92 0.31 1.06 -5.46
N PHE A 93 0.34 -0.22 -5.05
CA PHE A 93 0.48 -0.64 -3.65
C PHE A 93 1.80 -0.16 -3.01
N ARG A 94 2.75 0.34 -3.80
CA ARG A 94 3.94 1.08 -3.32
C ARG A 94 3.60 2.28 -2.44
N THR A 95 2.48 2.97 -2.68
CA THR A 95 2.01 4.07 -1.81
C THR A 95 1.61 3.53 -0.44
N TRP A 96 0.92 2.40 -0.40
CA TRP A 96 0.56 1.69 0.82
C TRP A 96 1.81 1.20 1.55
N ILE A 97 2.78 0.63 0.85
CA ILE A 97 4.05 0.19 1.45
C ILE A 97 4.78 1.36 2.14
N THR A 98 4.69 2.57 1.58
CA THR A 98 5.21 3.79 2.22
C THR A 98 4.45 4.12 3.50
N LEU A 99 3.11 4.06 3.50
CA LEU A 99 2.29 4.21 4.71
C LEU A 99 2.66 3.16 5.77
N LEU A 100 2.81 1.89 5.36
CA LEU A 100 3.12 0.77 6.25
C LEU A 100 4.49 0.92 6.91
N GLY A 101 5.47 1.50 6.20
CA GLY A 101 6.75 1.88 6.78
C GLY A 101 6.62 2.88 7.93
N ALA A 102 5.64 3.79 7.87
CA ALA A 102 5.39 4.75 8.94
C ALA A 102 4.54 4.18 10.09
N VAL A 103 3.63 3.26 9.78
CA VAL A 103 2.74 2.57 10.72
C VAL A 103 3.51 1.56 11.58
N GLY A 104 4.47 0.84 11.00
CA GLY A 104 5.24 -0.19 11.70
C GLY A 104 4.39 -1.45 12.02
N PRO A 105 4.57 -2.08 13.19
CA PRO A 105 3.94 -3.38 13.50
C PRO A 105 2.46 -3.29 13.95
N ALA A 106 1.81 -2.13 13.79
CA ALA A 106 0.42 -1.97 14.19
C ALA A 106 -0.52 -2.82 13.33
N ARG A 107 -1.54 -3.41 13.97
CA ARG A 107 -2.57 -4.20 13.29
C ARG A 107 -3.56 -3.29 12.58
N GLY A 108 -3.76 -3.54 11.29
CA GLY A 108 -4.78 -2.85 10.51
C GLY A 108 -6.19 -3.33 10.84
N ARG A 109 -7.17 -2.47 10.59
CA ARG A 109 -8.59 -2.79 10.58
C ARG A 109 -9.16 -2.49 9.20
N VAL A 110 -9.55 -3.53 8.50
CA VAL A 110 -10.28 -3.42 7.23
C VAL A 110 -11.66 -2.86 7.52
N ILE A 111 -11.97 -1.70 6.95
CA ILE A 111 -13.28 -1.06 7.05
C ILE A 111 -14.22 -1.66 6.00
N CYS A 112 -13.71 -1.79 4.77
CA CYS A 112 -14.41 -2.46 3.68
C CYS A 112 -13.42 -3.05 2.69
N TYR A 113 -13.87 -4.11 2.01
CA TYR A 113 -13.29 -4.60 0.77
C TYR A 113 -14.45 -4.87 -0.20
N GLU A 114 -14.46 -4.16 -1.32
CA GLU A 114 -15.52 -4.18 -2.31
C GLU A 114 -14.93 -4.52 -3.69
N PRO A 115 -14.96 -5.80 -4.10
CA PRO A 115 -14.52 -6.18 -5.44
C PRO A 115 -15.48 -5.61 -6.49
N SER A 116 -14.94 -5.15 -7.61
CA SER A 116 -15.73 -4.67 -8.75
C SER A 116 -15.65 -5.64 -9.92
N TRP A 117 -15.88 -5.18 -11.15
CA TRP A 117 -15.61 -5.97 -12.36
C TRP A 117 -14.16 -5.81 -12.87
N HIS A 118 -13.42 -4.82 -12.38
CA HIS A 118 -12.07 -4.45 -12.89
C HIS A 118 -11.06 -4.04 -11.82
N HIS A 119 -11.46 -3.94 -10.55
CA HIS A 119 -10.52 -3.64 -9.46
C HIS A 119 -11.04 -4.07 -8.08
N GLY A 120 -10.13 -4.31 -7.13
CA GLY A 120 -10.46 -4.42 -5.71
C GLY A 120 -10.41 -3.07 -4.99
N ASN A 121 -11.50 -2.64 -4.33
CA ASN A 121 -11.47 -1.45 -3.48
C ASN A 121 -11.30 -1.85 -2.01
N ALA A 122 -10.37 -1.21 -1.29
CA ALA A 122 -10.23 -1.43 0.15
C ALA A 122 -10.05 -0.12 0.90
N THR A 123 -10.62 -0.05 2.10
CA THR A 123 -10.26 0.98 3.10
C THR A 123 -9.74 0.29 4.34
N VAL A 124 -8.54 0.66 4.78
CA VAL A 124 -7.91 0.11 5.99
C VAL A 124 -7.48 1.25 6.90
N THR A 125 -7.69 1.07 8.21
CA THR A 125 -7.28 2.04 9.23
C THR A 125 -6.32 1.39 10.20
N TRP A 126 -5.40 2.17 10.76
CA TRP A 126 -4.52 1.73 11.82
C TRP A 126 -4.71 2.63 13.04
N PRO A 127 -5.02 2.06 14.22
CA PRO A 127 -4.97 2.81 15.46
C PRO A 127 -3.50 2.97 15.85
N VAL A 128 -2.85 3.99 15.31
CA VAL A 128 -1.50 4.39 15.74
C VAL A 128 -1.63 5.39 16.88
N ALA A 129 -0.90 5.14 17.98
CA ALA A 129 -0.80 6.01 19.13
C ALA A 129 0.28 7.07 18.92
#